data_AF-A0A3D4BA12-F1
#
_entry.id   AF-A0A3D4BA12-F1
#
_cell.length_a   1.000
_cell.length_b   1.000
_cell.length_c   1.000
_cell.angle_alpha   90.00
_cell.angle_beta   90.00
_cell.angle_gamma   90.00
#
_symmetry.space_group_name_H-M   'P 1'
#
loop_
_entity.id
_entity.type
_entity.pdbx_description
1 polymer ?
#
loop_
_entity_poly.entity_id
_entity_poly.type
_entity_poly.pdbx_seq_one_letter_code
_entity_poly.pdbx_strand_id
1 'polypeptide(L)'
;INIAGQVAGSSGSAIRGLISLLSDPFNVYQNNRGSTMYVAYQMAQIYPLGIGLGRTGPAATKFGPEIQAHWDKYGTSAFNPSENYFQVLISETGLPGTITMLILTFAILWRGYKSYLRIEDNDLQWFSVASLSVLVSIFVVFFGGPALVTAPLNMFFWFLSGVLFKLPVLDQELRQQELKEKSG
;
A
#
# COMPACT_ATOMS: atom_id res chain seq x y z
N ILE A 1 33.23 -13.12 -7.05
CA ILE A 1 31.75 -13.19 -6.89
C ILE A 1 31.40 -14.66 -6.72
N ASN A 2 31.12 -15.09 -5.49
CA ASN A 2 30.84 -16.51 -5.19
C ASN A 2 29.33 -16.70 -5.01
N ILE A 3 28.67 -17.16 -6.07
CA ILE A 3 27.20 -17.23 -6.18
C ILE A 3 26.65 -18.48 -5.47
N ALA A 4 27.49 -19.46 -5.13
CA ALA A 4 27.08 -20.71 -4.48
C ALA A 4 26.73 -20.55 -2.98
N GLY A 5 27.24 -19.52 -2.30
CA GLY A 5 27.00 -19.29 -0.87
C GLY A 5 25.66 -18.62 -0.52
N GLN A 6 25.04 -17.92 -1.47
CA GLN A 6 23.76 -17.22 -1.23
C GLN A 6 22.53 -18.12 -1.36
N VAL A 7 22.64 -19.24 -2.08
CA VAL A 7 21.47 -20.11 -2.36
C VAL A 7 21.23 -21.14 -1.24
N ALA A 8 22.27 -21.54 -0.50
CA ALA A 8 22.16 -22.50 0.61
C ALA A 8 21.75 -21.88 1.96
N GLY A 9 21.79 -20.54 2.10
CA GLY A 9 21.53 -19.82 3.35
C GLY A 9 20.07 -19.44 3.61
N SER A 10 19.16 -19.58 2.64
CA SER A 10 17.82 -18.96 2.73
C SER A 10 16.82 -19.72 3.59
N SER A 11 16.88 -21.06 3.65
CA SER A 11 15.91 -21.86 4.40
C SER A 11 16.16 -21.84 5.92
N GLY A 12 17.43 -21.90 6.34
CA GLY A 12 17.80 -21.82 7.76
C GLY A 12 17.63 -20.43 8.36
N SER A 13 17.78 -19.37 7.56
CA SER A 13 17.51 -17.99 7.98
C SER A 13 16.02 -17.68 8.05
N ALA A 14 15.21 -18.19 7.11
CA ALA A 14 13.76 -18.06 7.16
C ALA A 14 13.14 -18.76 8.38
N ILE A 15 13.59 -19.99 8.70
CA ILE A 15 13.11 -20.72 9.89
C ILE A 15 13.52 -20.01 11.18
N ARG A 16 14.76 -19.50 11.26
CA ARG A 16 15.20 -18.70 12.42
C ARG A 16 14.42 -17.40 12.57
N GLY A 17 14.12 -16.72 11.47
CA GLY A 17 13.27 -15.53 11.47
C GLY A 17 11.83 -15.81 11.92
N LEU A 18 11.28 -16.96 11.54
CA LEU A 18 9.96 -17.39 11.99
C LEU A 18 9.95 -17.70 13.49
N ILE A 19 10.96 -18.44 13.98
CA ILE A 19 11.10 -18.79 15.39
C ILE A 19 11.28 -17.52 16.24
N SER A 20 12.07 -16.55 15.78
CA SER A 20 12.23 -15.27 16.51
C SER A 20 10.94 -14.46 16.55
N LEU A 21 10.14 -14.48 15.47
CA LEU A 21 8.85 -13.79 15.42
C LEU A 21 7.84 -14.43 16.39
N LEU A 22 7.89 -15.75 16.58
CA LEU A 22 7.04 -16.46 17.53
C LEU A 22 7.50 -16.29 18.99
N SER A 23 8.81 -16.17 19.21
CA SER A 23 9.37 -16.06 20.56
C SER A 23 9.28 -14.65 21.16
N ASP A 24 9.46 -13.61 20.32
CA ASP A 24 9.37 -12.21 20.75
C ASP A 24 8.73 -11.34 19.64
N PRO A 25 7.42 -11.50 19.39
CA PRO A 25 6.74 -10.84 18.29
C PRO A 25 6.78 -9.31 18.41
N PHE A 26 6.70 -8.78 19.63
CA PHE A 26 6.65 -7.34 19.86
C PHE A 26 8.00 -6.67 19.58
N ASN A 27 9.09 -7.26 20.06
CA ASN A 27 10.42 -6.68 19.89
C ASN A 27 10.91 -6.83 18.44
N VAL A 28 10.63 -7.97 17.80
CA VAL A 28 10.90 -8.16 16.36
C VAL A 28 10.08 -7.18 15.52
N TYR A 29 8.79 -6.99 15.84
CA TYR A 29 7.97 -5.99 15.16
C TYR A 29 8.51 -4.58 15.39
N GLN A 30 8.85 -4.20 16.61
CA GLN A 30 9.36 -2.86 16.93
C GLN A 30 10.69 -2.56 16.23
N ASN A 31 11.61 -3.54 16.17
CA ASN A 31 12.90 -3.35 15.51
C ASN A 31 12.77 -3.26 13.97
N ASN A 32 11.92 -4.10 13.37
CA ASN A 32 11.75 -4.13 11.91
C ASN A 32 10.81 -3.02 11.40
N ARG A 33 9.77 -2.66 12.16
CA ARG A 33 8.67 -1.77 11.75
C ARG A 33 8.66 -0.40 12.44
N GLY A 34 9.15 -0.33 13.68
CA GLY A 34 9.15 0.91 14.47
C GLY A 34 10.16 1.93 13.94
N SER A 35 11.30 1.45 13.43
CA SER A 35 12.32 2.27 12.77
C SER A 35 11.83 2.87 11.45
N THR A 36 10.89 2.22 10.76
CA THR A 36 10.40 2.59 9.43
C THR A 36 9.68 3.94 9.41
N MET A 37 8.87 4.23 10.44
CA MET A 37 8.15 5.50 10.55
C MET A 37 9.09 6.66 10.88
N TYR A 38 10.10 6.41 11.72
CA TYR A 38 11.13 7.39 12.03
C TYR A 38 11.98 7.73 10.79
N VAL A 39 12.35 6.72 10.00
CA VAL A 39 13.04 6.94 8.72
C VAL A 39 12.15 7.71 7.75
N ALA A 40 10.85 7.42 7.67
CA ALA A 40 9.92 8.17 6.84
C ALA A 40 9.85 9.66 7.25
N TYR A 41 9.82 9.94 8.55
CA TYR A 41 9.89 11.31 9.08
C TYR A 41 11.21 12.01 8.68
N GLN A 42 12.36 11.36 8.85
CA GLN A 42 13.64 11.92 8.43
C GLN A 42 13.70 12.19 6.92
N MET A 43 13.17 11.27 6.10
CA MET A 43 13.11 11.45 4.65
C MET A 43 12.24 12.64 4.27
N ALA A 44 11.13 12.87 4.96
CA ALA A 44 10.28 14.04 4.72
C ALA A 44 11.01 15.36 5.03
N GLN A 45 11.91 15.39 6.02
CA GLN A 45 12.70 16.57 6.35
C GLN A 45 13.84 16.83 5.36
N ILE A 46 14.50 15.77 4.90
CA ILE A 46 15.70 15.86 4.06
C ILE A 46 15.35 15.96 2.57
N TYR A 47 14.33 15.22 2.15
CA TYR A 47 13.84 15.15 0.77
C TYR A 47 12.32 15.41 0.74
N PRO A 48 11.86 16.66 0.99
CA PRO A 48 10.43 16.97 1.08
C PRO A 48 9.67 16.72 -0.23
N LEU A 49 10.35 16.75 -1.38
CA LEU A 49 9.80 16.43 -2.70
C LEU A 49 10.06 14.98 -3.14
N GLY A 50 10.67 14.18 -2.27
CA GLY A 50 11.12 12.84 -2.57
C GLY A 50 12.47 12.82 -3.29
N ILE A 51 13.05 11.63 -3.34
CA ILE A 51 14.27 11.27 -4.05
C ILE A 51 13.98 10.73 -5.47
N GLY A 52 12.69 10.60 -5.83
CA GLY A 52 12.22 10.15 -7.14
C GLY A 52 11.91 8.65 -7.22
N LEU A 53 11.24 8.25 -8.30
CA LEU A 53 10.75 6.88 -8.59
C LEU A 53 11.87 5.87 -8.95
N GLY A 54 13.06 6.03 -8.36
CA GLY A 54 14.31 5.46 -8.86
C GLY A 54 14.91 4.33 -8.03
N ARG A 55 14.14 3.63 -7.17
CA ARG A 55 14.69 2.56 -6.31
C ARG A 55 15.12 1.30 -7.09
N THR A 56 14.58 1.10 -8.29
CA THR A 56 14.90 -0.05 -9.15
C THR A 56 15.06 0.42 -10.60
N GLY A 57 16.29 0.75 -11.01
CA GLY A 57 16.60 1.17 -12.38
C GLY A 57 17.93 1.93 -12.51
N PRO A 58 18.30 2.43 -13.71
CA PRO A 58 19.55 3.16 -13.95
C PRO A 58 19.74 4.42 -13.07
N ALA A 59 18.63 4.96 -12.55
CA ALA A 59 18.64 6.08 -11.61
C ALA A 59 19.21 5.71 -10.23
N ALA A 60 19.01 4.47 -9.76
CA ALA A 60 19.60 4.00 -8.49
C ALA A 60 21.13 4.06 -8.53
N THR A 61 21.72 3.76 -9.69
CA THR A 61 23.17 3.84 -9.91
C THR A 61 23.68 5.28 -9.90
N LYS A 62 22.88 6.23 -10.42
CA LYS A 62 23.23 7.65 -10.46
C LYS A 62 23.25 8.30 -9.07
N PHE A 63 22.36 7.85 -8.18
CA PHE A 63 22.25 8.35 -6.82
C PHE A 63 22.93 7.45 -5.77
N GLY A 64 23.68 6.44 -6.21
CA GLY A 64 24.42 5.52 -5.32
C GLY A 64 25.30 6.21 -4.27
N PRO A 65 26.06 7.27 -4.61
CA PRO A 65 26.85 8.03 -3.65
C PRO A 65 26.01 8.71 -2.56
N GLU A 66 24.86 9.28 -2.92
CA GLU A 66 23.93 9.91 -1.99
C GLU A 66 23.24 8.88 -1.08
N ILE A 67 22.96 7.69 -1.62
CA ILE A 67 22.44 6.55 -0.85
C ILE A 67 23.44 6.11 0.21
N GLN A 68 24.72 5.99 -0.17
CA GLN A 68 25.80 5.61 0.73
C GLN A 68 26.05 6.70 1.78
N ALA A 69 26.06 7.98 1.39
CA ALA A 69 26.21 9.08 2.34
C ALA A 69 25.05 9.14 3.37
N HIS A 70 23.83 8.77 2.97
CA HIS A 70 22.71 8.62 3.89
C HIS A 70 22.90 7.45 4.86
N TRP A 71 23.40 6.32 4.36
CA TRP A 71 23.75 5.17 5.19
C TRP A 71 24.80 5.55 6.23
N ASP A 72 25.85 6.23 5.81
CA ASP A 72 26.98 6.61 6.67
C ASP A 72 26.55 7.63 7.74
N LYS A 73 25.58 8.50 7.43
CA LYS A 73 25.11 9.54 8.36
C LYS A 73 24.01 9.08 9.31
N TYR A 74 23.10 8.21 8.86
CA TYR A 74 21.90 7.83 9.63
C TYR A 74 21.84 6.34 9.99
N GLY A 75 22.82 5.54 9.58
CA GLY A 75 22.87 4.09 9.83
C GLY A 75 21.75 3.30 9.16
N THR A 76 21.03 3.92 8.21
CA THR A 76 19.92 3.29 7.49
C THR A 76 19.98 3.69 6.01
N SER A 77 19.58 2.77 5.14
CA SER A 77 19.47 3.09 3.72
C SER A 77 18.24 3.94 3.50
N ALA A 78 18.38 5.07 2.81
CA ALA A 78 17.25 5.81 2.23
C ALA A 78 16.40 4.94 1.29
N PHE A 79 16.91 3.76 0.92
CA PHE A 79 16.34 2.76 0.02
C PHE A 79 16.22 1.38 0.68
N ASN A 80 16.12 1.31 2.01
CA ASN A 80 15.79 0.03 2.68
C ASN A 80 14.49 -0.50 2.07
N PRO A 81 14.39 -1.80 1.64
CA PRO A 81 13.12 -2.41 1.23
C PRO A 81 12.06 -2.08 2.28
N SER A 82 11.21 -1.13 1.93
CA SER A 82 10.39 -0.41 2.88
C SER A 82 9.31 -1.34 3.39
N GLU A 83 9.31 -1.55 4.70
CA GLU A 83 8.33 -2.41 5.36
C GLU A 83 6.95 -1.73 5.51
N ASN A 84 6.81 -0.45 5.14
CA ASN A 84 5.52 0.23 5.10
C ASN A 84 5.36 1.09 3.83
N TYR A 85 4.12 1.38 3.45
CA TYR A 85 3.81 2.10 2.22
C TYR A 85 4.11 3.61 2.34
N PHE A 86 4.02 4.18 3.53
CA PHE A 86 4.32 5.60 3.75
C PHE A 86 5.78 5.93 3.50
N GLN A 87 6.70 5.06 3.90
CA GLN A 87 8.12 5.22 3.59
C GLN A 87 8.37 5.12 2.09
N VAL A 88 7.67 4.23 1.37
CA VAL A 88 7.71 4.20 -0.11
C VAL A 88 7.31 5.56 -0.67
N LEU A 89 6.09 6.02 -0.35
CA LEU A 89 5.52 7.25 -0.90
C LEU A 89 6.36 8.48 -0.60
N ILE A 90 6.82 8.63 0.65
CA ILE A 90 7.65 9.77 1.06
C ILE A 90 9.00 9.72 0.35
N SER A 91 9.61 8.53 0.21
CA SER A 91 10.85 8.43 -0.54
C SER A 91 10.64 8.74 -2.03
N GLU A 92 9.62 8.22 -2.68
CA GLU A 92 9.52 8.33 -4.14
C GLU A 92 8.92 9.66 -4.60
N THR A 93 7.96 10.20 -3.84
CA THR A 93 7.12 11.33 -4.24
C THR A 93 7.08 12.46 -3.22
N GLY A 94 7.78 12.29 -2.10
CA GLY A 94 7.82 13.28 -1.02
C GLY A 94 6.48 13.43 -0.29
N LEU A 95 6.40 14.52 0.48
CA LEU A 95 5.17 14.92 1.17
C LEU A 95 4.01 15.17 0.21
N PRO A 96 4.18 15.89 -0.94
CA PRO A 96 3.05 16.18 -1.83
C PRO A 96 2.40 14.92 -2.40
N GLY A 97 3.19 13.95 -2.88
CA GLY A 97 2.64 12.72 -3.41
C GLY A 97 2.02 11.83 -2.33
N THR A 98 2.62 11.79 -1.14
CA THR A 98 2.05 11.07 0.01
C THR A 98 0.68 11.64 0.41
N ILE A 99 0.57 12.96 0.53
CA ILE A 99 -0.69 13.64 0.85
C ILE A 99 -1.73 13.40 -0.24
N THR A 100 -1.34 13.50 -1.51
CA THR A 100 -2.23 13.25 -2.64
C THR A 100 -2.77 11.83 -2.62
N MET A 101 -1.91 10.84 -2.36
CA MET A 101 -2.31 9.44 -2.28
C MET A 101 -3.24 9.17 -1.09
N LEU A 102 -2.99 9.81 0.06
CA LEU A 102 -3.87 9.74 1.23
C LEU A 102 -5.25 10.33 0.94
N ILE A 103 -5.30 11.53 0.35
CA ILE A 103 -6.54 12.19 -0.04
C ILE A 103 -7.32 11.32 -1.03
N LEU A 104 -6.64 10.78 -2.05
CA LEU A 104 -7.27 9.90 -3.04
C LEU A 104 -7.85 8.65 -2.39
N THR A 105 -7.07 7.99 -1.53
CA THR A 105 -7.51 6.77 -0.84
C THR A 105 -8.69 7.06 0.06
N PHE A 106 -8.63 8.13 0.85
CA PHE A 106 -9.75 8.55 1.69
C PHE A 106 -10.98 8.93 0.87
N ALA A 107 -10.81 9.62 -0.25
CA ALA A 107 -11.91 9.97 -1.15
C ALA A 107 -12.58 8.72 -1.75
N ILE A 108 -11.80 7.70 -2.12
CA ILE A 108 -12.33 6.41 -2.58
C ILE A 108 -13.16 5.74 -1.49
N LEU A 109 -12.61 5.60 -0.28
CA LEU A 109 -13.31 4.96 0.84
C LEU A 109 -14.59 5.73 1.22
N TRP A 110 -14.51 7.06 1.29
CA TRP A 110 -15.64 7.92 1.60
C TRP A 110 -16.74 7.85 0.56
N ARG A 111 -16.37 7.89 -0.73
CA ARG A 111 -17.33 7.73 -1.83
C ARG A 111 -17.93 6.33 -1.84
N GLY A 112 -17.14 5.30 -1.54
CA GLY A 112 -17.59 3.93 -1.40
C GLY A 112 -18.64 3.76 -0.30
N TYR A 113 -18.39 4.34 0.87
CA TYR A 113 -19.35 4.38 1.96
C TYR A 113 -20.64 5.11 1.56
N LYS A 114 -20.54 6.26 0.88
CA LYS A 114 -21.71 6.97 0.35
C LYS A 114 -22.46 6.16 -0.72
N SER A 115 -21.77 5.40 -1.55
CA SER A 115 -22.37 4.50 -2.53
C SER A 115 -23.19 3.41 -1.84
N TYR A 116 -22.63 2.78 -0.80
CA TYR A 116 -23.34 1.79 0.03
C TYR A 116 -24.66 2.32 0.59
N LEU A 117 -24.68 3.56 1.11
CA LEU A 117 -25.89 4.17 1.66
C LEU A 117 -26.97 4.50 0.62
N ARG A 118 -26.64 4.45 -0.68
CA ARG A 118 -27.56 4.81 -1.78
C ARG A 118 -28.12 3.62 -2.54
N ILE A 119 -27.48 2.46 -2.42
CA ILE A 119 -27.91 1.23 -3.09
C ILE A 119 -29.10 0.68 -2.33
N GLU A 120 -30.19 0.38 -3.04
CA GLU A 120 -31.42 -0.18 -2.47
C GLU A 120 -31.51 -1.68 -2.69
N ASP A 121 -30.95 -2.18 -3.79
CA ASP A 121 -30.86 -3.61 -4.05
C ASP A 121 -29.93 -4.30 -3.04
N ASN A 122 -30.44 -5.35 -2.38
CA ASN A 122 -29.74 -6.03 -1.30
C ASN A 122 -28.46 -6.72 -1.80
N ASP A 123 -28.48 -7.33 -2.99
CA ASP A 123 -27.33 -8.08 -3.51
C ASP A 123 -26.20 -7.13 -3.91
N LEU A 124 -26.51 -6.01 -4.58
CA LEU A 124 -25.53 -4.96 -4.87
C LEU A 124 -25.03 -4.29 -3.60
N GLN A 125 -25.87 -4.16 -2.57
CA GLN A 125 -25.47 -3.58 -1.30
C GLN A 125 -24.42 -4.46 -0.60
N TRP A 126 -24.61 -5.77 -0.53
CA TRP A 126 -23.63 -6.71 0.02
C TRP A 126 -22.32 -6.68 -0.76
N PHE A 127 -22.39 -6.61 -2.08
CA PHE A 127 -21.20 -6.52 -2.93
C PHE A 127 -20.43 -5.20 -2.73
N SER A 128 -21.14 -4.10 -2.48
CA SER A 128 -20.57 -2.81 -2.09
C SER A 128 -19.82 -2.91 -0.75
N VAL A 129 -20.44 -3.53 0.27
CA VAL A 129 -19.82 -3.74 1.58
C VAL A 129 -18.57 -4.62 1.46
N ALA A 130 -18.63 -5.72 0.71
CA ALA A 130 -17.50 -6.61 0.50
C ALA A 130 -16.33 -5.87 -0.17
N SER A 131 -16.61 -5.12 -1.24
CA SER A 131 -15.62 -4.32 -1.96
C SER A 131 -14.98 -3.25 -1.06
N LEU A 132 -15.80 -2.53 -0.29
CA LEU A 132 -15.33 -1.51 0.64
C LEU A 132 -14.48 -2.13 1.76
N SER A 133 -14.85 -3.30 2.28
CA SER A 133 -14.10 -4.00 3.33
C SER A 133 -12.70 -4.41 2.87
N VAL A 134 -12.57 -4.86 1.61
CA VAL A 134 -11.26 -5.17 1.02
C VAL A 134 -10.43 -3.89 0.86
N LEU A 135 -11.01 -2.79 0.39
CA LEU A 135 -10.30 -1.51 0.26
C LEU A 135 -9.84 -0.96 1.61
N VAL A 136 -10.67 -1.07 2.65
CA VAL A 136 -10.29 -0.72 4.03
C VAL A 136 -9.16 -1.61 4.53
N SER A 137 -9.20 -2.91 4.24
CA SER A 137 -8.13 -3.84 4.59
C SER A 137 -6.82 -3.48 3.91
N ILE A 138 -6.85 -3.13 2.62
CA ILE A 138 -5.67 -2.64 1.88
C ILE A 138 -5.14 -1.34 2.50
N PHE A 139 -6.02 -0.43 2.92
CA PHE A 139 -5.61 0.79 3.62
C PHE A 139 -4.91 0.49 4.96
N VAL A 140 -5.37 -0.50 5.72
CA VAL A 140 -4.67 -0.96 6.93
C VAL A 140 -3.28 -1.51 6.59
N VAL A 141 -3.12 -2.22 5.47
CA VAL A 141 -1.81 -2.70 5.00
C VAL A 141 -0.85 -1.56 4.71
N PHE A 142 -1.29 -0.32 4.43
CA PHE A 142 -0.36 0.81 4.20
C PHE A 142 0.60 1.03 5.38
N PHE A 143 0.13 0.77 6.60
CA PHE A 143 0.91 0.94 7.83
C PHE A 143 1.94 -0.18 8.04
N GLY A 144 1.74 -1.34 7.41
CA GLY A 144 2.52 -2.56 7.65
C GLY A 144 2.98 -3.25 6.37
N GLY A 145 3.00 -2.60 5.22
CA GLY A 145 3.51 -3.20 4.00
C GLY A 145 3.44 -2.27 2.80
N PRO A 146 4.20 -2.54 1.73
CA PRO A 146 4.23 -1.74 0.50
C PRO A 146 2.99 -2.02 -0.39
N ALA A 147 1.81 -1.68 0.11
CA ALA A 147 0.52 -2.16 -0.41
C ALA A 147 0.30 -1.98 -1.93
N LEU A 148 0.44 -0.76 -2.47
CA LEU A 148 0.08 -0.49 -3.88
C LEU A 148 1.23 -0.63 -4.88
N VAL A 149 2.43 -0.97 -4.42
CA VAL A 149 3.56 -1.30 -5.31
C VAL A 149 3.76 -2.81 -5.45
N THR A 150 3.00 -3.62 -4.71
CA THR A 150 3.07 -5.08 -4.74
C THR A 150 1.80 -5.67 -5.35
N ALA A 151 1.97 -6.48 -6.39
CA ALA A 151 0.89 -7.30 -6.92
C ALA A 151 0.57 -8.44 -5.93
N PRO A 152 -0.70 -8.86 -5.79
CA PRO A 152 -1.90 -8.40 -6.53
C PRO A 152 -2.68 -7.27 -5.84
N LEU A 153 -2.22 -6.76 -4.69
CA LEU A 153 -2.98 -5.77 -3.90
C LEU A 153 -3.29 -4.51 -4.70
N ASN A 154 -2.34 -4.05 -5.52
CA ASN A 154 -2.54 -2.91 -6.41
C ASN A 154 -3.69 -3.13 -7.40
N MET A 155 -3.81 -4.32 -7.99
CA MET A 155 -4.87 -4.68 -8.93
C MET A 155 -6.21 -4.68 -8.23
N PHE A 156 -6.30 -5.30 -7.05
CA PHE A 156 -7.54 -5.30 -6.27
C PHE A 156 -7.97 -3.90 -5.87
N PHE A 157 -7.03 -3.05 -5.45
CA PHE A 157 -7.32 -1.66 -5.09
C PHE A 157 -7.99 -0.91 -6.25
N TRP A 158 -7.36 -0.90 -7.42
CA TRP A 158 -7.88 -0.14 -8.56
C TRP A 158 -9.16 -0.75 -9.14
N PHE A 159 -9.22 -2.08 -9.26
CA PHE A 159 -10.38 -2.77 -9.78
C PHE A 159 -11.61 -2.59 -8.89
N LEU A 160 -11.49 -2.87 -7.58
CA LEU A 160 -12.61 -2.76 -6.65
C LEU A 160 -13.04 -1.30 -6.45
N SER A 161 -12.12 -0.34 -6.53
CA SER A 161 -12.49 1.08 -6.53
C SER A 161 -13.38 1.45 -7.71
N GLY A 162 -13.03 0.97 -8.91
CA GLY A 162 -13.83 1.19 -10.13
C GLY A 162 -15.21 0.54 -10.04
N VAL A 163 -15.26 -0.71 -9.58
CA VAL A 163 -16.51 -1.45 -9.34
C VAL A 163 -17.41 -0.70 -8.36
N LEU A 164 -16.86 -0.29 -7.21
CA LEU A 164 -17.58 0.40 -6.15
C LEU A 164 -18.20 1.73 -6.61
N PHE A 165 -17.57 2.41 -7.57
CA PHE A 165 -18.12 3.63 -8.17
C PHE A 165 -19.22 3.36 -9.20
N LYS A 166 -19.29 2.14 -9.75
CA LYS A 166 -20.32 1.74 -10.72
C LYS A 166 -21.58 1.17 -10.09
N LEU A 167 -21.51 0.60 -8.88
CA LEU A 167 -22.66 -0.04 -8.23
C LEU A 167 -23.93 0.83 -8.12
N PRO A 168 -23.86 2.12 -7.75
CA PRO A 168 -25.08 2.95 -7.69
C PRO A 168 -25.74 3.16 -9.05
N VAL A 169 -24.97 3.13 -10.13
CA VAL A 169 -25.50 3.26 -11.50
C VAL A 169 -26.20 1.98 -11.91
N LEU A 170 -25.60 0.83 -11.61
CA LEU A 170 -26.19 -0.48 -11.88
C LEU A 170 -27.50 -0.69 -11.09
N ASP A 171 -27.54 -0.28 -9.84
CA ASP A 171 -28.75 -0.32 -8.99
C ASP A 171 -29.89 0.54 -9.58
N GLN A 172 -29.57 1.71 -10.15
CA GLN A 172 -30.56 2.52 -10.86
C GLN A 172 -31.04 1.84 -12.15
N GLU A 173 -30.13 1.25 -12.94
CA GLU A 173 -30.47 0.56 -14.19
C GLU A 173 -31.39 -0.64 -13.94
N LEU A 174 -31.11 -1.45 -12.91
CA LEU A 174 -31.94 -2.59 -12.51
C LEU A 174 -33.36 -2.14 -12.15
N ARG A 175 -33.50 -1.10 -11.33
CA ARG A 175 -34.81 -0.54 -10.98
C ARG A 175 -35.60 -0.05 -12.19
N GLN A 176 -34.93 0.58 -13.16
CA GLN A 176 -35.59 1.03 -14.39
C GLN A 176 -36.07 -0.14 -15.26
N GLN A 177 -35.34 -1.26 -15.27
CA GLN A 177 -35.76 -2.46 -16.00
C GLN A 177 -37.00 -3.09 -15.37
N GLU A 178 -37.02 -3.25 -14.04
CA GLU A 178 -38.19 -3.78 -13.33
C GLU A 178 -39.45 -2.93 -13.52
N LEU A 179 -39.30 -1.60 -13.58
CA LEU A 179 -40.43 -0.69 -13.83
C LEU A 179 -40.96 -0.83 -15.26
N LYS A 180 -40.08 -0.98 -16.26
CA LYS A 180 -40.48 -1.19 -17.65
C LYS A 180 -41.24 -2.51 -17.81
N GLU A 181 -40.74 -3.59 -17.22
CA GLU A 181 -41.38 -4.91 -17.24
C GLU A 181 -42.77 -4.91 -16.59
N LYS A 182 -42.98 -4.12 -15.53
CA LYS A 182 -44.30 -3.99 -14.88
C LYS A 182 -45.29 -3.12 -15.66
N SER A 183 -44.82 -2.33 -16.63
CA SER A 183 -45.64 -1.35 -17.37
C SER A 183 -46.06 -1.80 -18.78
N GLY A 184 -45.45 -2.87 -19.31
CA GLY A 184 -45.78 -3.47 -20.61
C GLY A 184 -46.61 -4.73 -20.45
#